data_AF-A0AAN8FQR2-F1
#
_entry.id   AF-A0AAN8FQR2-F1
#
_cell.length_a   1.000
_cell.length_b   1.000
_cell.length_c   1.000
_cell.angle_alpha   90.00
_cell.angle_beta   90.00
_cell.angle_gamma   90.00
#
_symmetry.space_group_name_H-M   'P 1'
#
loop_
_entity.id
_entity.type
_entity.pdbx_description
1 polymer ?
#
loop_
_entity_poly.entity_id
_entity_poly.type
_entity_poly.pdbx_seq_one_letter_code
_entity_poly.pdbx_strand_id
1 'polypeptide(L)'
;MEMPQINVLSKIDLFDDDAPFNLDYFTHLPDHDYHAITLSLQVPGLQRYHGPNAAICDVVTSFNLVSFGPLNVQKKEDMAEVLRLANSANGRAFHEQGDIREGL
;
A
#
# COMPACT_ATOMS: atom_id res chain seq x y z
N MET A 1 7.72 15.04 12.04
CA MET A 1 7.30 13.84 12.78
C MET A 1 6.85 12.85 11.72
N GLU A 2 7.71 11.90 11.35
CA GLU A 2 7.35 10.86 10.39
C GLU A 2 6.86 9.66 11.20
N MET A 3 5.55 9.38 11.14
CA MET A 3 5.00 8.16 11.70
C MET A 3 5.01 7.11 10.58
N PRO A 4 5.82 6.05 10.67
CA PRO A 4 5.77 4.99 9.68
C PRO A 4 4.39 4.34 9.69
N GLN A 5 3.80 4.18 8.52
CA GLN A 5 2.51 3.55 8.33
C GLN A 5 2.63 2.41 7.33
N ILE A 6 1.88 1.35 7.58
CA ILE A 6 1.66 0.27 6.62
C ILE A 6 0.16 0.02 6.58
N ASN A 7 -0.40 -0.14 5.38
CA ASN A 7 -1.79 -0.53 5.24
C ASN A 7 -1.85 -2.05 4.99
N VAL A 8 -2.79 -2.73 5.64
CA VAL A 8 -2.89 -4.20 5.57
C VAL A 8 -4.33 -4.60 5.28
N LEU A 9 -4.52 -5.42 4.24
CA LEU A 9 -5.79 -6.09 3.98
C LEU A 9 -5.79 -7.45 4.69
N SER A 10 -6.39 -7.50 5.88
CA SER A 10 -6.31 -8.65 6.80
C SER A 10 -7.15 -9.87 6.44
N LYS A 11 -7.99 -9.80 5.41
CA LYS A 11 -8.97 -10.85 5.06
C LYS A 11 -9.00 -11.15 3.56
N ILE A 12 -7.83 -11.32 2.95
CA ILE A 12 -7.76 -11.67 1.52
C ILE A 12 -8.36 -13.05 1.22
N ASP A 13 -8.57 -13.87 2.24
CA ASP A 13 -9.28 -15.16 2.14
C ASP A 13 -10.77 -15.01 1.83
N LEU A 14 -11.36 -13.83 2.09
CA LEU A 14 -12.75 -13.53 1.79
C LEU A 14 -12.92 -12.81 0.44
N PHE A 15 -11.83 -12.66 -0.32
CA PHE A 15 -11.87 -11.95 -1.59
C PHE A 15 -12.57 -12.81 -2.64
N ASP A 16 -13.50 -12.19 -3.36
CA ASP A 16 -14.24 -12.82 -4.44
C ASP A 16 -13.57 -12.47 -5.77
N ASP A 17 -13.31 -13.47 -6.61
CA ASP A 17 -12.70 -13.28 -7.93
C ASP A 17 -13.66 -12.53 -8.89
N ASP A 18 -14.98 -12.60 -8.64
CA ASP A 18 -16.01 -11.88 -9.41
C ASP A 18 -16.27 -10.45 -8.89
N ALA A 19 -15.51 -9.97 -7.91
CA ALA A 19 -15.66 -8.62 -7.39
C ALA A 19 -15.32 -7.55 -8.45
N PRO A 20 -15.99 -6.37 -8.43
CA PRO A 20 -15.70 -5.27 -9.36
C PRO A 20 -14.25 -4.77 -9.31
N PHE A 21 -13.57 -5.02 -8.19
CA PHE A 21 -12.17 -4.68 -7.96
C PHE A 21 -11.46 -5.93 -7.48
N ASN A 22 -10.46 -6.38 -8.24
CA ASN A 22 -9.62 -7.52 -7.86
C ASN A 22 -8.60 -7.12 -6.77
N LEU A 23 -7.87 -8.11 -6.25
CA LEU A 23 -6.84 -7.87 -5.24
C LEU A 23 -5.76 -6.89 -5.72
N ASP A 24 -5.40 -6.92 -7.01
CA ASP A 24 -4.38 -6.05 -7.59
C ASP A 24 -4.72 -4.57 -7.47
N TYR A 25 -6.00 -4.21 -7.53
CA TYR A 25 -6.47 -2.83 -7.33
C TYR A 25 -6.06 -2.25 -5.97
N PHE A 26 -5.96 -3.09 -4.94
CA PHE A 26 -5.62 -2.66 -3.59
C PHE A 26 -4.15 -2.81 -3.24
N THR A 27 -3.44 -3.72 -3.91
CA THR A 27 -2.01 -3.98 -3.65
C THR A 27 -1.12 -3.05 -4.45
N HIS A 28 -1.48 -2.77 -5.70
CA HIS A 28 -0.74 -1.87 -6.58
C HIS A 28 -1.53 -0.57 -6.71
N LEU A 29 -0.90 0.58 -6.42
CA LEU A 29 -1.49 1.85 -6.83
C LEU A 29 -1.59 1.83 -8.36
N PRO A 30 -2.80 1.99 -8.94
CA PRO A 30 -2.90 2.41 -10.32
C PRO A 30 -2.11 3.71 -10.52
N ASP A 31 -1.68 3.99 -11.75
CA ASP A 31 -1.09 5.29 -12.11
C ASP A 31 -2.16 6.38 -11.93
N HIS A 32 -2.31 6.85 -10.69
CA HIS A 32 -3.40 7.73 -10.25
C HIS A 32 -3.28 9.11 -10.89
N ASP A 33 -2.07 9.52 -11.25
CA ASP A 33 -1.84 10.73 -12.03
C ASP A 33 -2.61 10.65 -13.34
N TYR A 34 -2.53 9.53 -14.07
CA TYR A 34 -3.25 9.37 -15.32
C TYR A 34 -4.77 9.45 -15.15
N HIS A 35 -5.36 8.80 -14.14
CA HIS A 35 -6.81 8.78 -13.96
C HIS A 35 -7.40 10.10 -13.46
N ALA A 36 -6.79 10.75 -12.47
CA ALA A 36 -7.28 12.01 -11.94
C ALA A 36 -7.10 13.16 -12.95
N ILE A 37 -6.01 13.16 -13.71
CA ILE A 37 -5.77 14.10 -14.81
C ILE A 37 -6.79 13.85 -15.92
N THR A 38 -6.98 12.59 -16.35
CA THR A 38 -7.92 12.24 -17.42
C THR A 38 -9.36 12.62 -17.07
N LEU A 39 -9.82 12.38 -15.83
CA LEU A 39 -11.15 12.77 -15.36
C LEU A 39 -11.35 14.30 -15.38
N SER A 40 -10.33 15.07 -14.98
CA SER A 40 -10.40 16.54 -15.00
C SER A 40 -10.49 17.12 -16.43
N LEU A 41 -9.97 16.39 -17.43
CA LEU A 41 -10.03 16.76 -18.84
C LEU A 41 -11.34 16.34 -19.51
N GLN A 42 -11.94 15.23 -19.09
CA GLN A 42 -13.14 14.67 -19.72
C GLN A 42 -14.46 15.36 -19.31
N VAL A 43 -14.52 15.97 -18.12
CA VAL A 43 -15.76 16.60 -17.64
C VAL A 43 -15.69 18.13 -17.79
N PRO A 44 -16.64 18.76 -18.51
CA PRO A 44 -16.68 20.21 -18.64
C PRO A 44 -16.76 20.93 -17.28
N GLY A 45 -15.90 21.91 -17.05
CA GLY A 45 -15.85 22.70 -15.82
C GLY A 45 -14.91 22.15 -14.73
N LEU A 46 -14.40 20.93 -14.87
CA LEU A 46 -13.45 20.32 -13.94
C LEU A 46 -11.98 20.57 -14.29
N GLN A 47 -11.68 21.15 -15.47
CA GLN A 47 -10.31 21.43 -15.93
C GLN A 47 -9.54 22.34 -14.96
N ARG A 48 -10.24 23.25 -14.28
CA ARG A 48 -9.66 24.16 -13.27
C ARG A 48 -9.07 23.45 -12.04
N TYR A 49 -9.43 22.19 -11.81
CA TYR A 49 -8.96 21.40 -10.66
C TYR A 49 -7.79 20.49 -11.00
N HIS A 50 -7.24 20.58 -12.22
CA HIS A 50 -6.10 19.77 -12.65
C HIS A 50 -4.91 19.87 -11.67
N GLY A 51 -4.46 21.10 -11.35
CA GLY A 51 -3.34 21.33 -10.42
C GLY A 51 -3.59 20.74 -9.02
N PRO A 52 -4.72 21.06 -8.36
CA PRO A 52 -5.08 20.47 -7.07
C PRO A 52 -5.18 18.94 -7.10
N ASN A 53 -5.78 18.36 -8.13
CA ASN A 53 -5.92 16.91 -8.24
C ASN A 53 -4.56 16.22 -8.37
N ALA A 54 -3.66 16.77 -9.21
CA ALA A 54 -2.30 16.26 -9.35
C ALA A 54 -1.52 16.33 -8.02
N ALA A 55 -1.64 17.43 -7.28
CA ALA A 55 -0.99 17.56 -5.97
C ALA A 55 -1.52 16.53 -4.95
N ILE A 56 -2.82 16.20 -4.99
CA ILE A 56 -3.40 15.16 -4.13
C ILE A 56 -2.87 13.78 -4.54
N CYS A 57 -2.83 13.48 -5.85
CA CYS A 57 -2.29 12.22 -6.37
C CYS A 57 -0.82 12.02 -5.99
N ASP A 58 -0.01 13.07 -6.07
CA ASP A 58 1.39 13.05 -5.66
C ASP A 58 1.53 12.72 -4.17
N VAL A 59 0.75 13.37 -3.30
CA VAL A 59 0.77 13.06 -1.85
C VAL A 59 0.32 11.63 -1.58
N VAL A 60 -0.77 11.17 -2.21
CA VAL A 60 -1.28 9.80 -2.03
C VAL A 60 -0.25 8.76 -2.46
N THR A 61 0.47 9.02 -3.55
CA THR A 61 1.48 8.11 -4.09
C THR A 61 2.78 8.15 -3.30
N SER A 62 3.28 9.35 -2.98
CA SER A 62 4.52 9.58 -2.23
C SER A 62 4.47 8.99 -0.82
N PHE A 63 3.31 8.98 -0.17
CA PHE A 63 3.12 8.39 1.16
C PHE A 63 2.50 6.99 1.13
N ASN A 64 2.30 6.43 -0.07
CA ASN A 64 1.69 5.12 -0.30
C ASN A 64 0.37 4.90 0.48
N LEU A 65 -0.50 5.93 0.52
CA LEU A 65 -1.66 5.99 1.43
C LEU A 65 -2.73 4.94 1.14
N VAL A 66 -2.77 4.41 -0.08
CA VAL A 66 -3.86 3.54 -0.56
C VAL A 66 -3.36 2.22 -1.14
N SER A 67 -2.08 1.88 -0.97
CA SER A 67 -1.57 0.53 -1.25
C SER A 67 -1.59 -0.27 0.04
N PHE A 68 -2.05 -1.52 -0.07
CA PHE A 68 -2.20 -2.44 1.04
C PHE A 68 -1.36 -3.71 0.83
N GLY A 69 -0.68 -4.13 1.89
CA GLY A 69 -0.10 -5.46 1.99
C GLY A 69 -1.22 -6.51 2.14
N PRO A 70 -1.28 -7.54 1.27
CA PRO A 70 -2.26 -8.61 1.42
C PRO A 70 -1.90 -9.48 2.62
N LEU A 71 -2.90 -9.84 3.43
CA LEU A 71 -2.72 -10.70 4.58
C LEU A 71 -3.87 -11.71 4.70
N ASN A 72 -3.54 -13.00 4.68
CA ASN A 72 -4.39 -14.04 5.22
C ASN A 72 -3.84 -14.49 6.57
N VAL A 73 -4.57 -14.22 7.66
CA VAL A 73 -4.14 -14.56 9.03
C VAL A 73 -3.98 -16.07 9.28
N GLN A 74 -4.56 -16.92 8.42
CA GLN A 74 -4.41 -18.37 8.48
C GLN A 74 -3.10 -18.85 7.83
N LYS A 75 -2.45 -18.01 7.01
CA LYS A 75 -1.16 -18.30 6.35
C LYS A 75 -0.02 -17.66 7.15
N LYS A 76 0.91 -18.48 7.63
CA LYS A 76 2.04 -18.01 8.45
C LYS A 76 3.00 -17.15 7.64
N GLU A 77 3.11 -17.45 6.35
CA GLU A 77 3.96 -16.77 5.39
C GLU A 77 3.50 -15.31 5.21
N ASP A 78 2.20 -15.09 5.01
CA ASP A 78 1.60 -13.74 4.89
C ASP A 78 1.83 -12.92 6.18
N MET A 79 1.65 -13.54 7.34
CA MET A 79 1.91 -12.90 8.64
C MET A 79 3.38 -12.51 8.80
N ALA A 80 4.31 -13.35 8.36
CA ALA A 80 5.74 -13.06 8.37
C ALA A 80 6.11 -11.91 7.42
N GLU A 81 5.44 -11.81 6.28
CA GLU A 81 5.66 -10.72 5.32
C GLU A 81 5.19 -9.37 5.86
N VAL A 82 3.99 -9.31 6.46
CA VAL A 82 3.52 -8.07 7.13
C VAL A 82 4.46 -7.66 8.26
N LEU A 83 5.01 -8.62 9.01
CA LEU A 83 6.02 -8.33 10.03
C LEU A 83 7.32 -7.79 9.42
N ARG A 84 7.78 -8.30 8.27
CA ARG A 84 8.92 -7.75 7.53
C ARG A 84 8.65 -6.33 7.07
N LEU A 85 7.47 -6.05 6.51
CA LEU A 85 7.07 -4.70 6.08
C LEU A 85 7.07 -3.73 7.27
N ALA A 86 6.49 -4.13 8.41
CA ALA A 86 6.49 -3.33 9.63
C ALA A 86 7.92 -3.06 10.14
N ASN A 87 8.79 -4.08 10.14
CA ASN A 87 10.19 -3.93 10.54
C ASN A 87 10.93 -2.96 9.62
N SER A 88 10.74 -3.08 8.31
CA SER A 88 11.34 -2.19 7.30
C SER A 88 10.88 -0.74 7.50
N ALA A 89 9.57 -0.52 7.68
CA ALA A 89 9.01 0.81 7.91
C ALA A 89 9.53 1.45 9.20
N ASN A 90 9.81 0.66 10.24
CA ASN A 90 10.41 1.11 11.49
C ASN A 90 11.95 1.27 11.42
N GLY A 91 12.58 1.07 10.25
CA GLY A 91 14.03 1.14 10.08
C GLY A 91 14.80 -0.06 10.66
N ARG A 92 14.11 -1.13 11.09
CA ARG A 92 14.72 -2.41 11.43
C ARG A 92 14.89 -3.25 10.16
N ALA A 93 15.91 -2.93 9.38
CA ALA A 93 16.50 -3.93 8.49
C ALA A 93 17.11 -5.02 9.39
N PHE A 94 16.79 -6.29 9.16
CA PHE A 94 17.45 -7.40 9.86
C PHE A 94 18.95 -7.31 9.57
N HIS A 95 19.72 -6.69 10.47
CA HIS A 95 21.11 -7.08 10.64
C HIS A 95 21.05 -8.54 11.08
N GLU A 96 21.86 -9.42 10.49
CA GLU A 96 22.00 -10.81 10.92
C GLU A 96 22.43 -10.81 12.40
N GLN A 97 21.47 -10.73 13.31
CA GLN A 97 21.69 -11.04 14.71
C GLN A 97 21.72 -12.55 14.76
N GLY A 98 22.92 -13.10 14.90
CA GLY A 98 23.15 -14.51 15.15
C GLY A 98 22.25 -15.00 16.29
N ASP A 99 21.85 -16.27 16.20
CA ASP A 99 20.96 -16.90 17.16
C ASP A 99 21.44 -16.62 18.58
N ILE A 100 20.59 -15.94 19.37
CA ILE A 100 20.85 -15.60 20.78
C ILE A 100 21.10 -16.83 21.67
N ARG A 101 20.88 -18.04 21.13
CA ARG A 101 21.18 -19.33 21.78
C ARG A 101 22.60 -19.84 21.54
N GLU A 102 23.36 -19.28 20.60
CA GLU A 102 24.76 -19.70 20.39
C GLU A 102 25.75 -19.03 21.36
N GLY A 103 25.28 -18.15 22.24
CA GLY A 103 26.09 -17.45 23.24
C GLY A 103 25.87 -17.88 24.70
N LEU A 104 25.21 -19.01 24.95
CA LEU A 104 24.95 -19.56 26.30
C LEU A 104 25.54 -20.96 26.47
#